data_AF-A0A1V9Y907-F1
#
_entry.id   AF-A0A1V9Y907-F1
#
_cell.length_a   1.000
_cell.length_b   1.000
_cell.length_c   1.000
_cell.angle_alpha   90.00
_cell.angle_beta   90.00
_cell.angle_gamma   90.00
#
_symmetry.space_group_name_H-M   'P 1'
#
loop_
_entity.id
_entity.type
_entity.pdbx_description
1 polymer ?
#
loop_
_entity_poly.entity_id
_entity_poly.type
_entity_poly.pdbx_seq_one_letter_code
_entity_poly.pdbx_strand_id
1 'polypeptide(L)'
;MRLLYAAFAFILAPFISAEELGYSATSDGSKWIITSGSGLVVTMLRSSCDIVSLKYNNQELQYKSANTHINSGLGSVTSSIKTLSDAKKTIQITCSKTGLTQYYFFRPNENMIYMGTYHSKDLQLPELRFLARLSRSVVTSGITAAALDGFDVAVEAEDVVANSAGITRSKFYSGVPHIDDTIHGAFGSKVGVYFVMSPQAYETSI
;
A
#
# COMPACT_ATOMS: atom_id res chain seq x y z
N MET A 1 21.14 -66.36 -5.71
CA MET A 1 20.82 -65.18 -4.88
C MET A 1 21.07 -63.94 -5.75
N ARG A 2 20.04 -63.38 -6.38
CA ARG A 2 20.15 -62.21 -7.26
C ARG A 2 20.01 -60.94 -6.41
N LEU A 3 21.08 -60.17 -6.24
CA LEU A 3 21.01 -58.84 -5.62
C LEU A 3 20.40 -57.86 -6.64
N LEU A 4 19.25 -57.27 -6.31
CA LEU A 4 18.73 -56.09 -6.99
C LEU A 4 19.43 -54.85 -6.41
N TYR A 5 20.07 -54.05 -7.27
CA TYR A 5 20.50 -52.70 -6.95
C TYR A 5 19.30 -51.75 -7.06
N ALA A 6 18.92 -51.11 -5.95
CA ALA A 6 17.99 -50.00 -5.96
C ALA A 6 18.74 -48.70 -6.25
N ALA A 7 18.51 -48.11 -7.42
CA ALA A 7 19.01 -46.78 -7.76
C ALA A 7 18.16 -45.72 -7.04
N PHE A 8 18.77 -44.98 -6.11
CA PHE A 8 18.12 -43.87 -5.41
C PHE A 8 18.22 -42.61 -6.28
N ALA A 9 17.12 -42.21 -6.90
CA ALA A 9 17.04 -40.96 -7.66
C ALA A 9 16.88 -39.78 -6.69
N PHE A 10 17.92 -38.96 -6.54
CA PHE A 10 17.85 -37.69 -5.81
C PHE A 10 17.11 -36.67 -6.68
N ILE A 11 15.85 -36.37 -6.34
CA ILE A 11 15.11 -35.26 -6.96
C ILE A 11 15.62 -33.97 -6.32
N LEU A 12 16.49 -33.22 -7.01
CA LEU A 12 16.77 -31.84 -6.63
C LEU A 12 15.50 -31.01 -6.88
N ALA A 13 14.85 -30.56 -5.81
CA ALA A 13 13.80 -29.56 -5.91
C ALA A 13 14.42 -28.25 -6.45
N PRO A 14 13.80 -27.58 -7.43
CA PRO A 14 14.27 -26.28 -7.86
C PRO A 14 14.14 -25.30 -6.68
N PHE A 15 15.28 -24.77 -6.22
CA PHE A 15 15.29 -23.61 -5.34
C PHE A 15 14.73 -22.44 -6.14
N ILE A 16 13.49 -22.05 -5.83
CA ILE A 16 12.95 -20.76 -6.26
C ILE A 16 13.80 -19.71 -5.53
N SER A 17 14.71 -19.04 -6.24
CA SER A 17 15.38 -17.87 -5.67
C SER A 17 14.30 -16.89 -5.21
N ALA A 18 14.37 -16.49 -3.94
CA ALA A 18 13.70 -15.27 -3.52
C ALA A 18 14.21 -14.15 -4.44
N GLU A 19 13.29 -13.38 -5.04
CA GLU A 19 13.71 -12.16 -5.73
C GLU A 19 14.50 -11.30 -4.72
N GLU A 20 15.57 -10.65 -5.15
CA GLU A 20 16.23 -9.62 -4.32
C GLU A 20 15.43 -8.31 -4.43
N LEU A 21 15.59 -7.39 -3.47
CA LEU A 21 15.10 -6.02 -3.63
C LEU A 21 15.53 -5.47 -4.99
N GLY A 22 14.58 -4.97 -5.76
CA GLY A 22 14.89 -4.46 -7.08
C GLY A 22 13.75 -3.65 -7.67
N TYR A 23 14.05 -2.95 -8.75
CA TYR A 23 13.03 -2.33 -9.56
C TYR A 23 13.33 -2.48 -11.05
N SER A 24 12.27 -2.49 -11.84
CA SER A 24 12.31 -2.48 -13.30
C SER A 24 11.28 -1.50 -13.84
N ALA A 25 11.26 -1.35 -15.16
CA ALA A 25 10.23 -0.60 -15.86
C ALA A 25 9.51 -1.50 -16.86
N THR A 26 8.24 -1.19 -17.15
CA THR A 26 7.54 -1.79 -18.29
C THR A 26 8.23 -1.45 -19.60
N SER A 27 7.95 -2.22 -20.67
CA SER A 27 8.58 -2.03 -21.98
C SER A 27 8.34 -0.64 -22.59
N ASP A 28 7.15 -0.07 -22.36
CA ASP A 28 6.79 1.31 -22.72
C ASP A 28 7.36 2.36 -21.75
N GLY A 29 8.05 1.92 -20.70
CA GLY A 29 8.61 2.75 -19.65
C GLY A 29 7.57 3.49 -18.81
N SER A 30 6.27 3.17 -18.90
CA SER A 30 5.19 3.94 -18.24
C SER A 30 5.06 3.66 -16.75
N LYS A 31 5.51 2.48 -16.30
CA LYS A 31 5.39 2.02 -14.91
C LYS A 31 6.74 1.62 -14.33
N TRP A 32 6.89 1.82 -13.03
CA TRP A 32 7.89 1.13 -12.23
C TRP A 32 7.28 -0.11 -11.59
N ILE A 33 8.05 -1.19 -11.53
CA ILE A 33 7.72 -2.41 -10.80
C ILE A 33 8.81 -2.59 -9.77
N ILE A 34 8.45 -2.61 -8.49
CA ILE A 34 9.36 -2.70 -7.35
C ILE A 34 9.07 -4.01 -6.62
N THR A 35 10.08 -4.84 -6.42
CA THR A 35 9.98 -6.06 -5.61
C THR A 35 10.77 -5.87 -4.31
N SER A 36 10.17 -6.25 -3.19
CA SER A 36 10.82 -6.22 -1.86
C SER A 36 11.79 -7.38 -1.63
N GLY A 37 11.62 -8.45 -2.40
CA GLY A 37 12.27 -9.74 -2.18
C GLY A 37 11.68 -10.63 -1.07
N SER A 38 10.60 -10.19 -0.40
CA SER A 38 9.90 -10.98 0.64
C SER A 38 8.43 -11.23 0.32
N GLY A 39 8.03 -11.05 -0.95
CA GLY A 39 6.69 -11.36 -1.44
C GLY A 39 5.82 -10.15 -1.79
N LEU A 40 6.23 -8.94 -1.44
CA LEU A 40 5.60 -7.70 -1.88
C LEU A 40 6.17 -7.23 -3.22
N VAL A 41 5.29 -7.02 -4.21
CA VAL A 41 5.57 -6.37 -5.49
C VAL A 41 4.62 -5.19 -5.69
N VAL A 42 5.16 -4.01 -5.97
CA VAL A 42 4.41 -2.77 -6.14
C VAL A 42 4.59 -2.26 -7.56
N THR A 43 3.49 -1.96 -8.24
CA THR A 43 3.54 -1.32 -9.56
C THR A 43 3.01 0.10 -9.46
N MET A 44 3.78 1.05 -9.98
CA MET A 44 3.47 2.48 -9.89
C MET A 44 3.49 3.15 -11.26
N LEU A 45 2.54 4.04 -11.53
CA LEU A 45 2.58 4.90 -12.71
C LEU A 45 3.67 5.96 -12.52
N ARG A 46 4.55 6.14 -13.50
CA ARG A 46 5.58 7.18 -13.44
C ARG A 46 5.02 8.58 -13.60
N SER A 47 3.94 8.72 -14.37
CA SER A 47 3.32 10.03 -14.65
C SER A 47 2.60 10.63 -13.44
N SER A 48 2.03 9.79 -12.56
CA SER A 48 1.22 10.25 -11.42
C SER A 48 1.70 9.79 -10.05
N CYS A 49 2.60 8.81 -10.00
CA CYS A 49 2.99 8.08 -8.79
C CYS A 49 1.85 7.37 -8.06
N ASP A 50 0.76 7.10 -8.77
CA ASP A 50 -0.29 6.21 -8.28
C ASP A 50 0.25 4.77 -8.20
N ILE A 51 -0.05 4.10 -7.09
CA ILE A 51 0.11 2.65 -6.98
C ILE A 51 -1.11 2.00 -7.66
N VAL A 52 -0.83 1.21 -8.70
CA VAL A 52 -1.84 0.56 -9.57
C VAL A 52 -1.86 -0.96 -9.44
N SER A 53 -0.88 -1.54 -8.75
CA SER A 53 -0.89 -2.93 -8.31
C SER A 53 -0.07 -3.05 -7.03
N LEU A 54 -0.57 -3.85 -6.09
CA LEU A 54 0.03 -4.12 -4.80
C LEU A 54 -0.11 -5.62 -4.54
N LYS A 55 0.86 -6.41 -5.01
CA LYS A 55 0.82 -7.86 -4.86
C LYS A 55 1.57 -8.29 -3.63
N TYR A 56 0.93 -9.07 -2.76
CA TYR A 56 1.57 -9.72 -1.63
C TYR A 56 1.39 -11.24 -1.76
N ASN A 57 2.50 -11.98 -1.83
CA ASN A 57 2.49 -13.44 -2.04
C ASN A 57 1.57 -13.86 -3.21
N ASN A 58 1.71 -13.18 -4.34
CA ASN A 58 0.91 -13.34 -5.56
C ASN A 58 -0.59 -13.00 -5.43
N GLN A 59 -1.06 -12.47 -4.30
CA GLN A 59 -2.41 -11.96 -4.16
C GLN A 59 -2.44 -10.46 -4.46
N GLU A 60 -3.26 -10.06 -5.43
CA GLU A 60 -3.49 -8.65 -5.74
C GLU A 60 -4.32 -8.00 -4.64
N LEU A 61 -3.73 -7.02 -3.96
CA LEU A 61 -4.36 -6.26 -2.89
C LEU A 61 -4.92 -4.93 -3.39
N GLN A 62 -4.46 -4.39 -4.52
CA GLN A 62 -4.94 -3.11 -5.04
C GLN A 62 -6.38 -3.23 -5.57
N TYR A 63 -7.21 -2.23 -5.25
CA TYR A 63 -8.53 -2.10 -5.84
C TYR A 63 -8.45 -1.74 -7.33
N LYS A 64 -9.21 -2.46 -8.15
CA LYS A 64 -9.12 -2.38 -9.62
C LYS A 64 -9.66 -1.08 -10.23
N SER A 65 -10.57 -0.38 -9.56
CA SER A 65 -11.29 0.76 -10.15
C SER A 65 -10.83 2.12 -9.62
N ALA A 66 -9.92 2.15 -8.65
CA ALA A 66 -9.32 3.38 -8.16
C ALA A 66 -7.95 3.09 -7.54
N ASN A 67 -6.99 3.98 -7.78
CA ASN A 67 -5.61 3.79 -7.39
C ASN A 67 -5.34 4.17 -5.93
N THR A 68 -4.21 3.71 -5.41
CA THR A 68 -3.68 4.11 -4.11
C THR A 68 -2.76 5.33 -4.26
N HIS A 69 -3.06 6.41 -3.55
CA HIS A 69 -2.37 7.71 -3.72
C HIS A 69 -2.66 8.73 -2.60
N ILE A 70 -1.99 9.88 -2.68
CA ILE A 70 -2.36 11.09 -1.92
C ILE A 70 -3.68 11.68 -2.44
N ASN A 71 -4.56 12.08 -1.51
CA ASN A 71 -5.88 12.68 -1.75
C ASN A 71 -6.70 11.90 -2.80
N SER A 72 -6.97 12.50 -3.96
CA SER A 72 -7.68 11.88 -5.09
C SER A 72 -6.75 11.61 -6.28
N GLY A 73 -5.44 11.57 -6.02
CA GLY A 73 -4.38 11.49 -7.02
C GLY A 73 -3.73 12.85 -7.25
N LEU A 74 -2.41 12.84 -7.42
CA LEU A 74 -1.66 14.07 -7.70
C LEU A 74 -1.80 14.53 -9.16
N GLY A 75 -2.44 13.75 -10.03
CA GLY A 75 -2.48 14.02 -11.47
C GLY A 75 -1.10 13.82 -12.08
N SER A 76 -0.57 14.80 -12.82
CA SER A 76 0.79 14.75 -13.37
C SER A 76 1.83 15.21 -12.34
N VAL A 77 2.92 14.46 -12.22
CA VAL A 77 4.06 14.76 -11.33
C VAL A 77 5.39 14.62 -12.08
N THR A 78 6.43 15.27 -11.54
CA THR A 78 7.81 14.92 -11.87
C THR A 78 8.26 13.79 -10.95
N SER A 79 8.50 12.61 -11.49
CA SER A 79 8.89 11.44 -10.72
C SER A 79 10.33 11.00 -10.99
N SER A 80 10.99 10.47 -9.96
CA SER A 80 12.29 9.81 -10.08
C SER A 80 12.38 8.59 -9.17
N ILE A 81 13.25 7.64 -9.54
CA ILE A 81 13.58 6.45 -8.74
C ILE A 81 15.10 6.31 -8.68
N LYS A 82 15.63 5.97 -7.51
CA LYS A 82 17.06 5.70 -7.32
C LYS A 82 17.30 4.71 -6.19
N THR A 83 18.41 4.00 -6.24
CA THR A 83 18.95 3.28 -5.09
C THR A 83 19.84 4.22 -4.27
N LEU A 84 19.61 4.27 -2.95
CA LEU A 84 20.41 5.07 -2.03
C LEU A 84 21.75 4.41 -1.73
N SER A 85 22.75 5.23 -1.42
CA SER A 85 24.07 4.80 -0.98
C SER A 85 24.11 4.47 0.52
N ASP A 86 23.08 3.80 1.03
CA ASP A 86 23.03 3.31 2.41
C ASP A 86 23.38 1.81 2.49
N ALA A 87 23.52 1.29 3.70
CA ALA A 87 23.86 -0.12 3.93
C ALA A 87 22.76 -1.09 3.44
N LYS A 88 21.50 -0.64 3.46
CA LYS A 88 20.34 -1.44 3.05
C LYS A 88 20.05 -1.38 1.53
N LYS A 89 20.76 -0.54 0.76
CA LYS A 89 20.44 -0.29 -0.66
C LYS A 89 18.98 0.12 -0.86
N THR A 90 18.49 0.99 0.03
CA THR A 90 17.10 1.44 0.01
C THR A 90 16.73 2.04 -1.36
N ILE A 91 15.64 1.58 -1.97
CA ILE A 91 15.08 2.21 -3.18
C ILE A 91 14.24 3.39 -2.72
N GLN A 92 14.48 4.57 -3.29
CA GLN A 92 13.67 5.77 -3.08
C GLN A 92 12.95 6.15 -4.38
N ILE A 93 11.64 6.36 -4.28
CA ILE A 93 10.84 7.03 -5.29
C ILE A 93 10.48 8.43 -4.77
N THR A 94 10.62 9.43 -5.63
CA THR A 94 10.25 10.83 -5.34
C THR A 94 9.28 11.32 -6.38
N CYS A 95 8.18 11.91 -5.94
CA CYS A 95 7.06 12.35 -6.78
C CYS A 95 6.72 13.79 -6.43
N SER A 96 7.09 14.72 -7.30
CA SER A 96 6.99 16.15 -7.02
C SER A 96 5.91 16.82 -7.86
N LYS A 97 5.11 17.65 -7.20
CA LYS A 97 4.18 18.62 -7.78
C LYS A 97 4.33 19.93 -7.02
N THR A 98 3.85 21.04 -7.57
CA THR A 98 3.88 22.35 -6.90
C THR A 98 3.40 22.24 -5.45
N GLY A 99 4.28 22.56 -4.50
CA GLY A 99 4.02 22.56 -3.06
C GLY A 99 3.82 21.20 -2.40
N LEU A 100 3.97 20.08 -3.12
CA LEU A 100 3.84 18.72 -2.58
C LEU A 100 4.93 17.80 -3.12
N THR A 101 5.58 17.06 -2.22
CA THR A 101 6.47 15.96 -2.61
C THR A 101 6.12 14.71 -1.84
N GLN A 102 5.72 13.65 -2.56
CA GLN A 102 5.52 12.33 -2.00
C GLN A 102 6.79 11.49 -2.15
N TYR A 103 7.20 10.84 -1.08
CA TYR A 103 8.31 9.90 -1.04
C TYR A 103 7.80 8.49 -0.74
N TYR A 104 8.36 7.51 -1.43
CA TYR A 104 8.21 6.09 -1.10
C TYR A 104 9.60 5.47 -0.98
N PHE A 105 9.80 4.62 0.03
CA PHE A 105 11.03 3.88 0.22
C PHE A 105 10.77 2.39 0.40
N PHE A 106 11.66 1.58 -0.17
CA PHE A 106 11.61 0.13 -0.11
C PHE A 106 12.96 -0.41 0.34
N ARG A 107 12.94 -1.41 1.20
CA ARG A 107 14.12 -2.01 1.84
C ARG A 107 14.11 -3.52 1.62
N PRO A 108 15.29 -4.16 1.63
CA PRO A 108 15.40 -5.54 1.25
C PRO A 108 14.76 -6.44 2.29
N ASN A 109 13.95 -7.38 1.79
CA ASN A 109 13.23 -8.37 2.59
C ASN A 109 12.21 -7.77 3.57
N GLU A 110 11.75 -6.54 3.33
CA GLU A 110 10.72 -5.87 4.13
C GLU A 110 9.47 -5.68 3.26
N ASN A 111 8.35 -6.32 3.63
CA ASN A 111 7.06 -6.13 2.96
C ASN A 111 6.39 -4.82 3.43
N MET A 112 7.13 -3.72 3.31
CA MET A 112 6.75 -2.40 3.79
C MET A 112 6.98 -1.35 2.71
N ILE A 113 6.09 -0.37 2.66
CA ILE A 113 6.27 0.85 1.87
C ILE A 113 6.41 1.98 2.88
N TYR A 114 7.65 2.45 3.08
CA TYR A 114 7.87 3.63 3.91
C TYR A 114 7.46 4.87 3.14
N MET A 115 6.75 5.79 3.78
CA MET A 115 6.22 6.97 3.12
C MET A 115 6.53 8.22 3.91
N GLY A 116 6.67 9.31 3.17
CA GLY A 116 6.73 10.65 3.73
C GLY A 116 6.13 11.63 2.73
N THR A 117 5.42 12.63 3.23
CA THR A 117 4.80 13.66 2.39
C THR A 117 5.30 15.02 2.86
N TYR A 118 6.02 15.71 1.99
CA TYR A 118 6.34 17.12 2.20
C TYR A 118 5.23 17.98 1.60
N HIS A 119 4.80 18.98 2.37
CA HIS A 119 3.82 19.98 1.98
C HIS A 119 4.40 21.37 2.29
N SER A 120 4.41 22.26 1.30
CA SER A 120 4.93 23.61 1.49
C SER A 120 3.91 24.50 2.22
N LYS A 121 4.40 25.46 3.01
CA LYS A 121 3.53 26.33 3.83
C LYS A 121 2.59 27.23 3.01
N ASP A 122 2.98 27.55 1.78
CA ASP A 122 2.25 28.42 0.85
C ASP A 122 1.16 27.67 0.08
N LEU A 123 1.16 26.34 0.08
CA LEU A 123 0.08 25.56 -0.49
C LEU A 123 -1.05 25.42 0.54
N GLN A 124 -2.27 25.75 0.14
CA GLN A 124 -3.46 25.58 0.97
C GLN A 124 -4.25 24.38 0.44
N LEU A 125 -4.45 23.38 1.30
CA LEU A 125 -5.23 22.18 0.99
C LEU A 125 -6.37 22.05 2.00
N PRO A 126 -7.58 21.69 1.57
CA PRO A 126 -8.67 21.40 2.49
C PRO A 126 -8.40 20.16 3.35
N GLU A 127 -7.59 19.23 2.84
CA GLU A 127 -7.13 18.02 3.52
C GLU A 127 -5.84 17.50 2.89
N LEU A 128 -5.05 16.77 3.67
CA LEU A 128 -3.92 15.98 3.19
C LEU A 128 -4.03 14.56 3.76
N ARG A 129 -4.24 13.59 2.88
CA ARG A 129 -4.42 12.19 3.24
C ARG A 129 -3.73 11.27 2.25
N PHE A 130 -3.32 10.10 2.71
CA PHE A 130 -2.93 9.00 1.85
C PHE A 130 -4.02 7.91 1.91
N LEU A 131 -4.52 7.49 0.75
CA LEU A 131 -5.59 6.49 0.66
C LEU A 131 -5.05 5.22 0.00
N ALA A 132 -4.92 4.15 0.79
CA ALA A 132 -4.74 2.80 0.28
C ALA A 132 -6.11 2.23 -0.11
N ARG A 133 -6.35 2.08 -1.42
CA ARG A 133 -7.60 1.52 -1.95
C ARG A 133 -7.39 0.04 -2.21
N LEU A 134 -7.93 -0.79 -1.33
CA LEU A 134 -7.66 -2.23 -1.30
C LEU A 134 -8.84 -3.05 -1.84
N SER A 135 -8.54 -4.20 -2.44
CA SER A 135 -9.52 -5.13 -2.97
C SER A 135 -10.35 -5.75 -1.85
N ARG A 136 -11.66 -5.50 -1.85
CA ARG A 136 -12.62 -6.09 -0.90
C ARG A 136 -12.75 -7.62 -1.03
N SER A 137 -12.26 -8.23 -2.11
CA SER A 137 -12.24 -9.69 -2.25
C SER A 137 -11.11 -10.37 -1.47
N VAL A 138 -10.08 -9.63 -1.09
CA VAL A 138 -8.90 -10.14 -0.38
C VAL A 138 -8.79 -9.51 1.02
N VAL A 139 -8.99 -8.20 1.10
CA VAL A 139 -9.00 -7.41 2.35
C VAL A 139 -10.45 -7.15 2.74
N THR A 140 -11.04 -8.10 3.45
CA THR A 140 -12.49 -8.18 3.67
C THR A 140 -12.95 -7.44 4.92
N SER A 141 -12.06 -7.25 5.89
CA SER A 141 -12.39 -6.84 7.26
C SER A 141 -11.62 -5.59 7.69
N GLY A 142 -12.19 -4.85 8.63
CA GLY A 142 -11.66 -3.63 9.22
C GLY A 142 -12.52 -3.23 10.43
N ILE A 143 -12.53 -1.95 10.80
CA ILE A 143 -13.36 -1.46 11.89
C ILE A 143 -14.84 -1.58 11.51
N THR A 144 -15.59 -2.39 12.24
CA THR A 144 -16.98 -2.71 11.92
C THR A 144 -17.85 -1.46 11.84
N ALA A 145 -17.72 -0.53 12.78
CA ALA A 145 -18.51 0.71 12.79
C ALA A 145 -18.26 1.61 11.56
N ALA A 146 -17.13 1.44 10.88
CA ALA A 146 -16.77 2.19 9.67
C ALA A 146 -17.02 1.43 8.36
N ALA A 147 -17.46 0.17 8.42
CA ALA A 147 -17.81 -0.59 7.23
C ALA A 147 -19.17 -0.14 6.68
N LEU A 148 -19.16 0.40 5.47
CA LEU A 148 -20.33 0.98 4.79
C LEU A 148 -21.04 -0.01 3.84
N ASP A 149 -20.46 -1.20 3.59
CA ASP A 149 -21.08 -2.18 2.69
C ASP A 149 -22.47 -2.59 3.20
N GLY A 150 -23.49 -2.42 2.35
CA GLY A 150 -24.88 -2.69 2.70
C GLY A 150 -25.57 -1.58 3.52
N PHE A 151 -24.97 -0.40 3.61
CA PHE A 151 -25.58 0.81 4.17
C PHE A 151 -25.73 1.85 3.05
N ASP A 152 -26.97 2.09 2.61
CA ASP A 152 -27.29 2.83 1.39
C ASP A 152 -28.19 4.05 1.63
N VAL A 153 -28.69 4.25 2.86
CA VAL A 153 -29.51 5.40 3.21
C VAL A 153 -28.66 6.46 3.89
N ALA A 154 -28.40 7.58 3.21
CA ALA A 154 -27.81 8.76 3.81
C ALA A 154 -28.68 9.29 4.97
N VAL A 155 -28.06 9.49 6.14
CA VAL A 155 -28.70 10.07 7.34
C VAL A 155 -28.19 11.48 7.59
N GLU A 156 -26.89 11.71 7.43
CA GLU A 156 -26.27 13.04 7.53
C GLU A 156 -25.28 13.22 6.37
N ALA A 157 -25.63 14.12 5.45
CA ALA A 157 -24.91 14.34 4.20
C ALA A 157 -24.60 13.01 3.48
N GLU A 158 -23.36 12.81 3.03
CA GLU A 158 -22.92 11.58 2.35
C GLU A 158 -22.05 10.68 3.24
N ASP A 159 -21.78 11.10 4.48
CA ASP A 159 -20.74 10.49 5.31
C ASP A 159 -21.29 9.72 6.52
N VAL A 160 -22.58 9.83 6.83
CA VAL A 160 -23.29 8.96 7.78
C VAL A 160 -24.42 8.26 7.04
N VAL A 161 -24.38 6.93 7.03
CA VAL A 161 -25.35 6.08 6.34
C VAL A 161 -26.01 5.10 7.32
N ALA A 162 -27.24 4.69 7.02
CA ALA A 162 -27.97 3.69 7.77
C ALA A 162 -28.44 2.54 6.88
N ASN A 163 -28.73 1.41 7.51
CA ASN A 163 -29.42 0.28 6.88
C ASN A 163 -30.90 0.27 7.29
N SER A 164 -31.66 -0.68 6.74
CA SER A 164 -33.10 -0.85 7.03
C SER A 164 -33.42 -1.18 8.50
N ALA A 165 -32.43 -1.62 9.29
CA ALA A 165 -32.58 -1.85 10.73
C ALA A 165 -32.29 -0.60 11.58
N GLY A 166 -32.00 0.55 10.96
CA GLY A 166 -31.70 1.81 11.64
C GLY A 166 -30.30 1.87 12.27
N ILE A 167 -29.42 0.91 11.97
CA ILE A 167 -28.01 0.96 12.42
C ILE A 167 -27.28 1.98 11.56
N THR A 168 -26.56 2.92 12.17
CA THR A 168 -25.73 3.90 11.48
C THR A 168 -24.27 3.42 11.33
N ARG A 169 -23.62 3.86 10.26
CA ARG A 169 -22.19 3.67 9.95
C ARG A 169 -21.62 4.93 9.34
N SER A 170 -20.33 5.14 9.57
CA SER A 170 -19.59 6.25 8.99
C SER A 170 -18.11 5.95 8.96
N LYS A 171 -17.40 6.41 7.93
CA LYS A 171 -15.93 6.39 7.89
C LYS A 171 -15.32 7.08 9.12
N PHE A 172 -16.00 8.06 9.72
CA PHE A 172 -15.53 8.75 10.91
C PHE A 172 -15.56 7.88 12.18
N TYR A 173 -16.33 6.79 12.19
CA TYR A 173 -16.40 5.88 13.34
C TYR A 173 -15.15 4.99 13.48
N SER A 174 -14.18 5.11 12.57
CA SER A 174 -12.83 4.55 12.75
C SER A 174 -11.83 5.53 13.37
N GLY A 175 -12.25 6.75 13.71
CA GLY A 175 -11.36 7.75 14.30
C GLY A 175 -10.81 7.29 15.66
N VAL A 176 -9.50 7.45 15.84
CA VAL A 176 -8.78 7.20 17.09
C VAL A 176 -8.00 8.48 17.43
N PRO A 177 -7.87 8.88 18.71
CA PRO A 177 -7.00 9.98 19.08
C PRO A 177 -5.57 9.76 18.56
N HIS A 178 -4.95 10.75 17.93
CA HIS A 178 -3.60 10.61 17.35
C HIS A 178 -2.54 10.13 18.34
N ILE A 179 -2.69 10.46 19.63
CA ILE A 179 -1.78 9.99 20.69
C ILE A 179 -1.83 8.46 20.90
N ASP A 180 -2.96 7.83 20.57
CA ASP A 180 -3.21 6.40 20.69
C ASP A 180 -3.11 5.68 19.34
N ASP A 181 -3.11 6.43 18.22
CA ASP A 181 -3.14 5.89 16.86
C ASP A 181 -1.74 5.52 16.34
N THR A 182 -1.21 4.41 16.85
CA THR A 182 0.12 3.92 16.45
C THR A 182 0.08 2.95 15.27
N ILE A 183 -1.03 2.24 15.10
CA ILE A 183 -1.25 1.27 14.03
C ILE A 183 -2.75 1.11 13.75
N HIS A 184 -3.13 1.20 12.48
CA HIS A 184 -4.50 0.93 12.04
C HIS A 184 -4.50 0.37 10.63
N GLY A 185 -5.57 -0.34 10.25
CA GLY A 185 -5.61 -0.97 8.95
C GLY A 185 -6.81 -1.86 8.71
N ALA A 186 -6.68 -2.69 7.68
CA ALA A 186 -7.67 -3.64 7.25
C ALA A 186 -7.01 -4.99 6.95
N PHE A 187 -7.78 -6.07 7.04
CA PHE A 187 -7.25 -7.42 6.95
C PHE A 187 -8.23 -8.37 6.26
N GLY A 188 -7.73 -9.54 5.89
CA GLY A 188 -8.50 -10.68 5.43
C GLY A 188 -7.97 -11.95 6.08
N SER A 189 -8.45 -13.11 5.63
CA SER A 189 -8.05 -14.40 6.23
C SER A 189 -6.57 -14.76 6.03
N LYS A 190 -5.90 -14.15 5.04
CA LYS A 190 -4.51 -14.46 4.66
C LYS A 190 -3.60 -13.23 4.54
N VAL A 191 -4.10 -12.03 4.82
CA VAL A 191 -3.35 -10.79 4.66
C VAL A 191 -3.79 -9.75 5.70
N GLY A 192 -2.87 -8.87 6.07
CA GLY A 192 -3.17 -7.63 6.77
C GLY A 192 -2.41 -6.49 6.12
N VAL A 193 -3.06 -5.34 5.98
CA VAL A 193 -2.47 -4.11 5.45
C VAL A 193 -2.70 -3.03 6.49
N TYR A 194 -1.60 -2.52 7.04
CA TYR A 194 -1.63 -1.59 8.16
C TYR A 194 -0.80 -0.36 7.84
N PHE A 195 -1.32 0.81 8.19
CA PHE A 195 -0.48 1.97 8.45
C PHE A 195 0.15 1.80 9.82
N VAL A 196 1.46 1.92 9.87
CA VAL A 196 2.23 1.98 11.10
C VAL A 196 2.77 3.40 11.21
N MET A 197 2.29 4.11 12.22
CA MET A 197 2.62 5.52 12.42
C MET A 197 3.97 5.60 13.12
N SER A 198 4.93 6.27 12.50
CA SER A 198 6.23 6.54 13.15
C SER A 198 6.02 7.43 14.38
N PRO A 199 6.97 7.47 15.33
CA PRO A 199 6.88 8.37 16.48
C PRO A 199 6.74 9.86 16.10
N GLN A 200 7.13 10.23 14.87
CA GLN A 200 7.03 11.59 14.33
C GLN A 200 5.83 11.79 13.39
N ALA A 201 4.99 10.77 13.17
CA ALA A 201 3.98 10.81 12.12
C ALA A 201 2.95 11.95 12.29
N TYR A 202 2.70 12.37 13.53
CA TYR A 202 1.75 13.44 13.85
C TYR A 202 2.42 14.78 14.20
N GLU A 203 3.75 14.92 14.06
CA GLU A 203 4.46 16.15 14.47
C GLU A 203 4.06 17.40 13.66
N THR A 204 3.47 17.18 12.48
CA THR A 204 2.96 18.22 11.58
C THR A 204 1.44 18.17 11.39
N SER A 205 0.74 17.31 12.14
CA SER A 205 -0.72 17.29 12.16
C SER A 205 -1.27 18.45 13.00
N ILE A 206 -2.41 18.99 12.57
CA ILE A 206 -3.14 20.08 13.25
C ILE A 206 -4.42 19.57 13.89
#